data_AF-A0A9R1BAZ2-F1
#
_entry.id   AF-A0A9R1BAZ2-F1
#
_cell.length_a   1.000
_cell.length_b   1.000
_cell.length_c   1.000
_cell.angle_alpha   90.00
_cell.angle_beta   90.00
_cell.angle_gamma   90.00
#
_symmetry.space_group_name_H-M   'P 1'
#
loop_
_entity.id
_entity.type
_entity.pdbx_description
1 polymer ?
#
loop_
_entity_poly.entity_id
_entity_poly.type
_entity_poly.pdbx_seq_one_letter_code
_entity_poly.pdbx_strand_id
1 'polypeptide(L)'
;MGSYLSTAVSKARSMDSDEVHGSVSNKRAKITPYDCGSYSRIIPTLPDELSFQILARLPRIHYLKMKLVSQTWKAAITGAELAQLRKELGLTEEWLYILTRVEANKLECYALDPLFQKWQRLPSMPSFANEADSTGRTQYSVFRMWNVVGSSIRIADFFRGWFWRRYGLDQMPFCGCSVGVADGCLYVLGGFSKAVALNCVWRYDPCVNLWQEVNPMISGRAFSKASLLESKLYVVGGVSRGRNGLLPLRSGEVFDPKTGLWSELPEMPFVKAQVLPTAFLADVLKPIATGMASYNGKLYVPQSLYSWPFFFDIGGEIYDSELNSWSTMPDGLGDGWPARQAGTKLGVVVNDELYTLEPSSSLDSGQIKRYDAEEDVWRTMVPHVPVHDFTDAESPYLLAGLHGKLHVITKEANNNLQVMQAVLENNTGNDAPEENVLWNIVASKNFGAAELISCQVLNV
;
A
#
# COMPACT_ATOMS: atom_id res chain seq x y z
N MET A 1 -57.39 -57.17 21.03
CA MET A 1 -58.32 -56.58 20.05
C MET A 1 -57.52 -56.39 18.78
N GLY A 2 -57.59 -57.32 17.83
CA GLY A 2 -58.51 -57.27 16.67
C GLY A 2 -57.76 -56.60 15.51
N SER A 3 -57.20 -57.29 14.51
CA SER A 3 -57.77 -58.19 13.49
C SER A 3 -57.67 -57.53 12.09
N TYR A 4 -56.88 -58.17 11.22
CA TYR A 4 -57.05 -58.46 9.78
C TYR A 4 -57.78 -57.48 8.84
N LEU A 5 -57.22 -57.31 7.63
CA LEU A 5 -57.81 -57.55 6.27
C LEU A 5 -56.86 -56.92 5.22
N SER A 6 -56.09 -57.63 4.39
CA SER A 6 -56.43 -58.54 3.26
C SER A 6 -56.67 -57.84 1.91
N THR A 7 -55.71 -58.07 0.99
CA THR A 7 -55.84 -58.46 -0.44
C THR A 7 -56.62 -57.60 -1.45
N ALA A 8 -55.97 -57.31 -2.59
CA ALA A 8 -56.50 -57.68 -3.91
C ALA A 8 -55.40 -57.79 -4.98
N VAL A 9 -55.56 -58.79 -5.83
CA VAL A 9 -54.71 -59.28 -6.92
C VAL A 9 -55.34 -58.88 -8.27
N SER A 10 -54.52 -58.63 -9.30
CA SER A 10 -54.85 -58.92 -10.70
C SER A 10 -53.55 -59.17 -11.49
N LYS A 11 -53.24 -60.43 -11.86
CA LYS A 11 -53.43 -61.07 -13.20
C LYS A 11 -52.74 -60.31 -14.35
N ALA A 12 -52.03 -60.90 -15.33
CA ALA A 12 -51.59 -62.26 -15.62
C ALA A 12 -50.69 -62.25 -16.89
N ARG A 13 -49.81 -63.26 -17.01
CA ARG A 13 -49.29 -63.95 -18.21
C ARG A 13 -48.57 -63.19 -19.34
N SER A 14 -47.32 -63.58 -19.63
CA SER A 14 -47.01 -64.55 -20.71
C SER A 14 -45.59 -65.13 -20.58
N MET A 15 -45.48 -66.46 -20.72
CA MET A 15 -44.25 -67.19 -21.03
C MET A 15 -43.82 -66.88 -22.47
N ASP A 16 -42.51 -66.75 -22.73
CA ASP A 16 -41.83 -67.73 -23.58
C ASP A 16 -40.30 -67.65 -23.46
N SER A 17 -39.71 -68.83 -23.53
CA SER A 17 -38.29 -69.13 -23.62
C SER A 17 -37.77 -68.92 -25.04
N ASP A 18 -36.56 -68.41 -25.19
CA ASP A 18 -35.64 -68.93 -26.21
C ASP A 18 -34.18 -68.62 -25.85
N GLU A 19 -33.37 -69.63 -26.11
CA GLU A 19 -31.96 -69.74 -25.75
C GLU A 19 -31.09 -69.47 -26.99
N VAL A 20 -29.84 -69.05 -26.77
CA VAL A 20 -28.64 -69.29 -27.61
C VAL A 20 -28.01 -68.14 -28.46
N HIS A 21 -26.71 -67.97 -28.16
CA HIS A 21 -25.55 -67.43 -28.90
C HIS A 21 -25.37 -65.93 -29.25
N GLY A 22 -24.46 -65.30 -28.51
CA GLY A 22 -23.15 -64.91 -29.04
C GLY A 22 -23.04 -63.55 -29.75
N SER A 23 -22.49 -62.55 -29.06
CA SER A 23 -21.57 -61.58 -29.66
C SER A 23 -20.98 -60.67 -28.58
N VAL A 24 -19.65 -60.64 -28.52
CA VAL A 24 -18.84 -59.78 -27.67
C VAL A 24 -19.03 -58.33 -28.09
N SER A 25 -19.46 -57.47 -27.16
CA SER A 25 -19.30 -56.03 -27.32
C SER A 25 -18.85 -55.40 -26.00
N ASN A 26 -17.65 -54.83 -26.04
CA ASN A 26 -17.05 -54.04 -24.97
C ASN A 26 -17.98 -52.89 -24.57
N LYS A 27 -18.74 -53.05 -23.48
CA LYS A 27 -19.46 -51.96 -22.83
C LYS A 27 -18.69 -51.55 -21.57
N ARG A 28 -17.95 -50.46 -21.76
CA ARG A 28 -17.42 -49.54 -20.75
C ARG A 28 -18.32 -49.55 -19.51
N ALA A 29 -17.80 -50.10 -18.41
CA ALA A 29 -18.49 -50.13 -17.13
C ALA A 29 -18.87 -48.70 -16.76
N LYS A 30 -20.18 -48.41 -16.75
CA LYS A 30 -20.72 -47.21 -16.12
C LYS A 30 -20.46 -47.37 -14.62
N ILE A 31 -19.43 -46.69 -14.13
CA ILE A 31 -19.27 -46.41 -12.71
C ILE A 31 -20.54 -45.68 -12.29
N THR A 32 -21.34 -46.34 -11.48
CA THR A 32 -22.47 -45.74 -10.79
C THR A 32 -21.96 -44.55 -9.99
N PRO A 33 -22.57 -43.35 -10.09
CA PRO A 33 -22.19 -42.27 -9.21
C PRO A 33 -22.61 -42.71 -7.80
N TYR A 34 -21.63 -42.97 -6.95
CA TYR A 34 -21.86 -42.94 -5.52
C TYR A 34 -22.55 -41.61 -5.21
N ASP A 35 -23.61 -41.68 -4.42
CA ASP A 35 -24.34 -40.54 -3.87
C ASP A 35 -23.37 -39.43 -3.45
N CYS A 36 -23.24 -38.42 -4.30
CA CYS A 36 -22.46 -37.23 -4.04
C CYS A 36 -23.35 -36.29 -3.21
N GLY A 37 -23.64 -36.73 -1.98
CA GLY A 37 -24.31 -35.95 -0.95
C GLY A 37 -23.34 -35.48 0.13
N SER A 38 -22.02 -35.66 -0.05
CA SER A 38 -21.02 -35.26 0.93
C SER A 38 -20.37 -33.94 0.51
N TYR A 39 -20.40 -32.97 1.42
CA TYR A 39 -19.56 -31.78 1.37
C TYR A 39 -18.17 -32.15 0.84
N SER A 40 -17.77 -31.59 -0.29
CA SER A 40 -16.46 -31.85 -0.88
C SER A 40 -15.40 -31.35 0.10
N ARG A 41 -14.77 -32.27 0.84
CA ARG A 41 -13.71 -31.95 1.80
C ARG A 41 -12.56 -31.23 1.11
N ILE A 42 -11.82 -30.43 1.86
CA ILE A 42 -10.69 -29.65 1.32
C ILE A 42 -9.60 -30.59 0.82
N ILE A 43 -9.11 -31.48 1.69
CA ILE A 43 -8.18 -32.55 1.32
C ILE A 43 -8.94 -33.88 1.42
N PRO A 44 -9.02 -34.66 0.31
CA PRO A 44 -9.64 -35.98 0.37
C PRO A 44 -8.99 -36.81 1.46
N THR A 45 -9.79 -37.51 2.26
CA THR A 45 -9.38 -38.36 3.41
C THR A 45 -9.06 -37.66 4.73
N LEU A 46 -8.91 -36.33 4.77
CA LEU A 46 -8.68 -35.59 6.02
C LEU A 46 -9.94 -34.87 6.51
N PRO A 47 -10.09 -34.65 7.83
CA PRO A 47 -11.00 -33.63 8.35
C PRO A 47 -10.61 -32.23 7.85
N ASP A 48 -11.60 -31.35 7.66
CA ASP A 48 -11.33 -29.99 7.17
C ASP A 48 -10.50 -29.17 8.16
N GLU A 49 -10.65 -29.38 9.46
CA GLU A 49 -9.82 -28.77 10.51
C GLU A 49 -8.32 -29.04 10.29
N LEU A 50 -7.94 -30.32 10.07
CA LEU A 50 -6.55 -30.67 9.78
C LEU A 50 -6.11 -30.13 8.43
N SER A 51 -7.03 -30.05 7.46
CA SER A 51 -6.75 -29.47 6.15
C SER A 51 -6.41 -27.99 6.25
N PHE A 52 -7.17 -27.21 7.04
CA PHE A 52 -6.87 -25.81 7.35
C PHE A 52 -5.54 -25.65 8.06
N GLN A 53 -5.23 -26.50 9.04
CA GLN A 53 -3.94 -26.47 9.72
C GLN A 53 -2.75 -26.75 8.79
N ILE A 54 -2.92 -27.62 7.79
CA ILE A 54 -1.91 -27.87 6.75
C ILE A 54 -1.78 -26.64 5.86
N LEU A 55 -2.88 -26.10 5.34
CA LEU A 55 -2.87 -24.92 4.48
C LEU A 55 -2.28 -23.68 5.18
N ALA A 56 -2.59 -23.50 6.48
CA ALA A 56 -2.12 -22.38 7.28
C ALA A 56 -0.59 -22.35 7.44
N ARG A 57 0.07 -23.52 7.38
CA ARG A 57 1.52 -23.65 7.49
C ARG A 57 2.27 -23.52 6.16
N LEU A 58 1.55 -23.47 5.04
CA LEU A 58 2.17 -23.22 3.75
C LEU A 58 2.60 -21.74 3.66
N PRO A 59 3.79 -21.46 3.11
CA PRO A 59 4.21 -20.08 2.85
C PRO A 59 3.26 -19.36 1.90
N ARG A 60 2.99 -18.10 2.17
CA ARG A 60 1.99 -17.31 1.44
C ARG A 60 2.29 -17.18 -0.05
N ILE A 61 3.56 -17.21 -0.46
CA ILE A 61 3.98 -17.15 -1.88
C ILE A 61 3.42 -18.29 -2.73
N HIS A 62 3.01 -19.40 -2.09
CA HIS A 62 2.40 -20.52 -2.78
C HIS A 62 0.88 -20.41 -2.91
N TYR A 63 0.21 -19.52 -2.17
CA TYR A 63 -1.25 -19.49 -2.06
C TYR A 63 -1.93 -19.27 -3.41
N LEU A 64 -1.36 -18.41 -4.28
CA LEU A 64 -1.91 -18.19 -5.61
C LEU A 64 -1.91 -19.46 -6.47
N LYS A 65 -0.88 -20.31 -6.34
CA LYS A 65 -0.82 -21.59 -7.03
C LYS A 65 -1.75 -22.61 -6.40
N MET A 66 -1.84 -22.62 -5.07
CA MET A 66 -2.67 -23.56 -4.32
C MET A 66 -4.17 -23.34 -4.55
N LYS A 67 -4.61 -22.11 -4.79
CA LYS A 67 -5.99 -21.81 -5.25
C LYS A 67 -6.36 -22.48 -6.57
N LEU A 68 -5.39 -22.90 -7.38
CA LEU A 68 -5.65 -23.56 -8.67
C LEU A 68 -5.90 -25.07 -8.53
N VAL A 69 -5.67 -25.65 -7.35
CA VAL A 69 -5.82 -27.10 -7.10
C VAL A 69 -7.28 -27.53 -7.21
N SER A 70 -8.19 -26.79 -6.57
CA SER A 70 -9.64 -27.07 -6.57
C SER A 70 -10.44 -25.84 -6.11
N GLN A 71 -11.76 -25.85 -6.33
CA GLN A 71 -12.64 -24.79 -5.83
C GLN A 71 -12.71 -24.75 -4.29
N THR A 72 -12.58 -25.90 -3.63
CA THR A 72 -12.57 -25.98 -2.16
C THR A 72 -11.29 -25.39 -1.58
N TRP A 73 -10.13 -25.65 -2.19
CA TRP A 73 -8.86 -25.01 -1.82
C TRP A 73 -8.91 -23.51 -2.07
N LYS A 74 -9.46 -23.08 -3.21
CA LYS A 74 -9.66 -21.66 -3.49
C LYS A 74 -10.52 -20.99 -2.42
N ALA A 75 -11.65 -21.59 -2.06
CA ALA A 75 -12.54 -21.08 -1.03
C ALA A 75 -11.86 -21.03 0.35
N ALA A 76 -11.17 -22.10 0.76
CA ALA A 76 -10.46 -22.17 2.03
C ALA A 76 -9.34 -21.13 2.14
N ILE A 77 -8.53 -20.96 1.08
CA ILE A 77 -7.41 -20.00 1.06
C ILE A 77 -7.88 -18.55 1.00
N THR A 78 -9.02 -18.30 0.37
CA THR A 78 -9.60 -16.95 0.25
C THR A 78 -10.46 -16.59 1.46
N GLY A 79 -10.81 -17.56 2.31
CA GLY A 79 -11.68 -17.38 3.47
C GLY A 79 -10.99 -16.71 4.65
N ALA A 80 -11.77 -15.98 5.45
CA ALA A 80 -11.29 -15.33 6.68
C ALA A 80 -10.82 -16.35 7.74
N GLU A 81 -11.38 -17.57 7.73
CA GLU A 81 -11.02 -18.65 8.67
C GLU A 81 -9.53 -18.99 8.61
N LEU A 82 -8.94 -19.07 7.42
CA LEU A 82 -7.52 -19.37 7.27
C LEU A 82 -6.65 -18.22 7.79
N ALA A 83 -7.02 -16.97 7.49
CA ALA A 83 -6.30 -15.80 7.96
C ALA A 83 -6.35 -15.68 9.49
N GLN A 84 -7.52 -15.93 10.09
CA GLN A 84 -7.69 -15.97 11.53
C GLN A 84 -6.85 -17.10 12.16
N LEU A 85 -6.89 -18.31 11.60
CA LEU A 85 -6.10 -19.44 12.10
C LEU A 85 -4.60 -19.18 12.04
N ARG A 86 -4.11 -18.54 10.96
CA ARG A 86 -2.69 -18.14 10.87
C ARG A 86 -2.32 -17.14 11.94
N LYS A 87 -3.19 -16.17 12.23
CA LYS A 87 -3.00 -15.21 13.31
C LYS A 87 -2.95 -15.90 14.68
N GLU A 88 -3.85 -16.84 14.94
CA GLU A 88 -3.89 -17.63 16.18
C GLU A 88 -2.65 -18.52 16.35
N LEU A 89 -2.12 -19.06 15.26
CA LEU A 89 -0.89 -19.88 15.26
C LEU A 89 0.40 -19.05 15.23
N GLY A 90 0.34 -17.72 15.10
CA GLY A 90 1.51 -16.86 14.96
C GLY A 90 2.28 -17.08 13.65
N LEU A 91 1.59 -17.50 12.58
CA LEU A 91 2.15 -17.82 11.26
C LEU A 91 1.98 -16.67 10.25
N THR A 92 1.72 -15.45 10.71
CA THR A 92 1.56 -14.29 9.84
C THR A 92 2.89 -13.91 9.19
N GLU A 93 2.87 -13.53 7.92
CA GLU A 93 4.06 -13.18 7.16
C GLU A 93 4.08 -11.69 6.80
N GLU A 94 5.17 -10.99 7.14
CA GLU A 94 5.37 -9.61 6.72
C GLU A 94 5.99 -9.54 5.33
N TRP A 95 5.31 -8.85 4.41
CA TRP A 95 5.78 -8.63 3.04
C TRP A 95 5.93 -7.14 2.77
N LEU A 96 6.93 -6.77 1.98
CA LEU A 96 7.17 -5.39 1.56
C LEU A 96 6.47 -5.11 0.22
N TYR A 97 5.59 -4.11 0.20
CA TYR A 97 4.90 -3.64 -1.00
C TYR A 97 5.53 -2.34 -1.46
N ILE A 98 5.85 -2.27 -2.75
CA ILE A 98 6.43 -1.10 -3.39
C ILE A 98 5.51 -0.68 -4.52
N LEU A 99 5.12 0.58 -4.50
CA LEU A 99 4.40 1.24 -5.58
C LEU A 99 5.40 1.98 -6.46
N THR A 100 5.39 1.66 -7.76
CA THR A 100 6.23 2.30 -8.77
C THR A 100 5.39 2.88 -9.90
N ARG A 101 5.95 3.89 -10.58
CA ARG A 101 5.37 4.53 -11.76
C ARG A 101 6.28 4.26 -12.95
N VAL A 102 5.79 3.52 -13.95
CA VAL A 102 6.58 3.22 -15.17
C VAL A 102 6.35 4.28 -16.24
N GLU A 103 5.08 4.62 -16.46
CA GLU A 103 4.63 5.67 -17.37
C GLU A 103 3.71 6.60 -16.59
N ALA A 104 3.55 7.83 -17.10
CA ALA A 104 2.68 8.86 -16.57
C ALA A 104 1.38 8.33 -15.90
N ASN A 105 0.63 7.44 -16.56
CA ASN A 105 -0.66 6.95 -16.06
C ASN A 105 -0.65 5.51 -15.53
N LYS A 106 0.51 4.84 -15.46
CA LYS A 106 0.59 3.42 -15.14
C LYS A 106 1.33 3.18 -13.84
N LEU A 107 0.54 2.94 -12.80
CA LEU A 107 1.03 2.48 -11.52
C LEU A 107 1.16 0.96 -11.50
N GLU A 108 2.31 0.49 -11.04
CA GLU A 108 2.57 -0.93 -10.82
C GLU A 108 2.94 -1.16 -9.37
N CYS A 109 2.37 -2.20 -8.77
CA CYS A 109 2.70 -2.58 -7.40
C CYS A 109 3.39 -3.94 -7.40
N TYR A 110 4.43 -4.04 -6.58
CA TYR A 110 5.24 -5.24 -6.41
C TYR A 110 5.31 -5.57 -4.93
N ALA A 111 5.14 -6.85 -4.61
CA ALA A 111 5.39 -7.38 -3.29
C ALA A 111 6.70 -8.18 -3.28
N LEU A 112 7.52 -7.96 -2.28
CA LEU A 112 8.70 -8.74 -1.97
C LEU A 112 8.39 -9.68 -0.82
N ASP A 113 8.51 -10.97 -1.10
CA ASP A 113 8.56 -12.01 -0.08
C ASP A 113 9.99 -12.06 0.50
N PRO A 114 10.18 -11.72 1.78
CA PRO A 114 11.51 -11.71 2.39
C PRO A 114 12.09 -13.09 2.66
N LEU A 115 11.27 -14.13 2.83
CA LEU A 115 11.74 -15.49 3.14
C LEU A 115 12.37 -16.14 1.91
N PHE A 116 11.72 -15.97 0.74
CA PHE A 116 12.19 -16.54 -0.52
C PHE A 116 12.92 -15.54 -1.40
N GLN A 117 13.00 -14.26 -0.99
CA GLN A 117 13.57 -13.15 -1.76
C GLN A 117 12.97 -13.05 -3.17
N LYS A 118 11.66 -13.30 -3.27
CA LYS A 118 10.94 -13.35 -4.55
C LYS A 118 10.01 -12.16 -4.70
N TRP A 119 10.06 -11.58 -5.90
CA TRP A 119 9.16 -10.51 -6.30
C TRP A 119 7.89 -11.09 -6.91
N GLN A 120 6.75 -10.72 -6.35
CA GLN A 120 5.43 -10.94 -6.93
C GLN A 120 4.90 -9.63 -7.49
N ARG A 121 4.56 -9.62 -8.78
CA ARG A 121 3.85 -8.49 -9.40
C ARG A 121 2.36 -8.59 -9.05
N LEU A 122 1.79 -7.50 -8.55
CA LEU A 122 0.35 -7.43 -8.29
C LEU A 122 -0.44 -7.26 -9.61
N PRO A 123 -1.74 -7.60 -9.61
CA PRO A 123 -2.63 -7.23 -10.70
C PRO A 123 -2.55 -5.72 -10.95
N SER A 124 -2.73 -5.33 -12.22
CA SER A 124 -2.75 -3.91 -12.56
C SER A 124 -3.93 -3.26 -11.86
N MET A 125 -3.68 -2.13 -11.20
CA MET A 125 -4.75 -1.36 -10.58
C MET A 125 -5.66 -0.84 -11.69
N PRO A 126 -7.00 -0.95 -11.55
CA PRO A 126 -7.92 -0.39 -12.54
C PRO A 126 -7.67 1.10 -12.73
N SER A 127 -7.78 1.57 -13.97
CA SER A 127 -7.48 2.96 -14.31
C SER A 127 -8.45 3.91 -13.62
N PHE A 128 -7.92 5.00 -13.05
CA PHE A 128 -8.70 6.15 -12.57
C PHE A 128 -9.42 6.93 -13.70
N ALA A 129 -9.25 6.53 -14.95
CA ALA A 129 -9.92 7.13 -16.08
C ALA A 129 -11.32 6.53 -16.24
N ASN A 130 -12.35 7.34 -16.02
CA ASN A 130 -13.68 7.04 -16.55
C ASN A 130 -13.56 6.85 -18.07
N GLU A 131 -13.86 5.66 -18.58
CA GLU A 131 -14.03 5.38 -20.01
C GLU A 131 -15.34 6.02 -20.53
N ALA A 132 -15.50 7.34 -20.38
CA ALA A 132 -16.65 8.08 -20.92
C ALA A 132 -16.31 8.88 -22.18
N ASP A 133 -15.04 8.94 -22.60
CA ASP A 133 -14.59 9.76 -23.74
C ASP A 133 -14.24 8.95 -25.00
N SER A 134 -14.67 7.69 -25.10
CA SER A 134 -14.48 6.87 -26.32
C SER A 134 -15.59 7.07 -27.38
N THR A 135 -16.32 8.18 -27.33
CA THR A 135 -17.22 8.61 -28.41
C THR A 135 -16.73 9.88 -29.07
N GLY A 136 -15.90 9.69 -30.10
CA GLY A 136 -15.92 10.46 -31.33
C GLY A 136 -15.70 11.97 -31.24
N ARG A 137 -14.44 12.39 -31.30
CA ARG A 137 -14.05 13.56 -32.11
C ARG A 137 -12.60 13.46 -32.56
N THR A 138 -12.45 12.98 -33.78
CA THR A 138 -11.29 13.18 -34.65
C THR A 138 -10.98 14.67 -34.74
N GLN A 139 -9.84 15.11 -34.20
CA GLN A 139 -9.25 16.38 -34.62
C GLN A 139 -7.74 16.22 -34.78
N TYR A 140 -7.37 16.24 -36.06
CA TYR A 140 -6.06 16.29 -36.69
C TYR A 140 -4.82 16.59 -35.85
N SER A 141 -3.86 15.67 -36.02
CA SER A 141 -2.41 15.80 -35.92
C SER A 141 -1.85 17.14 -36.42
N VAL A 142 -1.30 17.94 -35.49
CA VAL A 142 -0.12 18.80 -35.70
C VAL A 142 0.67 18.80 -34.39
N PHE A 143 2.00 18.71 -34.48
CA PHE A 143 3.00 18.56 -33.39
C PHE A 143 3.41 17.14 -33.02
N ARG A 144 3.97 16.47 -34.02
CA ARG A 144 4.90 15.34 -33.90
C ARG A 144 6.34 15.87 -33.72
N MET A 145 6.66 16.47 -32.57
CA MET A 145 8.06 16.70 -32.14
C MET A 145 8.18 17.07 -30.65
N TRP A 146 7.98 16.09 -29.77
CA TRP A 146 8.56 16.04 -28.42
C TRP A 146 8.56 14.58 -27.94
N ASN A 147 9.46 13.80 -28.53
CA ASN A 147 10.05 12.66 -27.86
C ASN A 147 11.49 13.08 -27.55
N VAL A 148 11.99 12.71 -26.37
CA VAL A 148 13.27 13.12 -25.75
C VAL A 148 13.18 14.36 -24.84
N VAL A 149 12.32 14.28 -23.82
CA VAL A 149 12.61 14.73 -22.44
C VAL A 149 11.85 13.76 -21.53
N GLY A 150 12.52 13.18 -20.53
CA GLY A 150 11.97 12.16 -19.64
C GLY A 150 10.64 12.59 -19.03
N SER A 151 9.66 11.69 -19.05
CA SER A 151 8.30 11.93 -18.56
C SER A 151 8.22 11.78 -17.05
N SER A 152 9.03 12.53 -16.30
CA SER A 152 8.83 12.75 -14.86
C SER A 152 8.09 14.08 -14.69
N ILE A 153 6.83 14.03 -14.27
CA ILE A 153 6.15 15.25 -13.83
C ILE A 153 6.63 15.49 -12.43
N ARG A 154 7.51 16.47 -12.28
CA ARG A 154 7.95 16.94 -10.98
C ARG A 154 6.76 17.61 -10.31
N ILE A 155 6.65 17.50 -8.98
CA ILE A 155 5.86 18.40 -8.13
C ILE A 155 6.07 19.87 -8.60
N ALA A 156 7.29 20.23 -9.00
CA ALA A 156 7.60 21.54 -9.58
C ALA A 156 6.86 21.85 -10.90
N ASP A 157 6.65 20.88 -11.81
CA ASP A 157 5.90 21.09 -13.06
C ASP A 157 4.38 21.20 -12.81
N PHE A 158 3.87 20.47 -11.82
CA PHE A 158 2.51 20.66 -11.28
C PHE A 158 2.30 22.09 -10.77
N PHE A 159 3.31 22.66 -10.10
CA PHE A 159 3.28 24.03 -9.60
C PHE A 159 3.72 25.10 -10.61
N ARG A 160 4.38 24.79 -11.74
CA ARG A 160 4.56 25.76 -12.85
C ARG A 160 3.22 26.13 -13.48
N GLY A 161 2.27 25.20 -13.52
CA GLY A 161 0.88 25.44 -13.91
C GLY A 161 0.09 26.32 -12.91
N TRP A 162 0.61 26.52 -11.69
CA TRP A 162 0.05 27.43 -10.68
C TRP A 162 0.26 28.90 -11.07
N PHE A 163 1.38 29.22 -11.73
CA PHE A 163 1.72 30.60 -12.10
C PHE A 163 1.32 31.00 -13.52
N TRP A 164 1.16 30.05 -14.45
CA TRP A 164 0.84 30.33 -15.85
C TRP A 164 -0.38 29.56 -16.36
N ARG A 165 -1.36 30.33 -16.85
CA ARG A 165 -2.63 29.99 -17.54
C ARG A 165 -2.87 28.50 -17.85
N ARG A 166 -4.01 27.98 -17.35
CA ARG A 166 -5.04 27.05 -17.91
C ARG A 166 -4.71 25.92 -18.91
N TYR A 167 -3.54 25.84 -19.53
CA TYR A 167 -3.33 25.08 -20.78
C TYR A 167 -2.60 23.73 -20.63
N GLY A 168 -2.26 23.30 -19.41
CA GLY A 168 -1.54 22.03 -19.18
C GLY A 168 -2.16 21.03 -18.17
N LEU A 169 -3.18 21.44 -17.40
CA LEU A 169 -3.73 20.58 -16.33
C LEU A 169 -4.61 19.44 -16.85
N ASP A 170 -5.26 19.62 -18.00
CA ASP A 170 -6.22 18.64 -18.57
C ASP A 170 -5.51 17.41 -19.16
N GLN A 171 -4.21 17.51 -19.48
CA GLN A 171 -3.36 16.39 -19.91
C GLN A 171 -2.48 15.83 -18.77
N MET A 172 -2.68 16.28 -17.53
CA MET A 172 -1.87 15.83 -16.40
C MET A 172 -2.21 14.37 -16.07
N PRO A 173 -1.22 13.48 -16.08
CA PRO A 173 -1.41 12.10 -15.70
C PRO A 173 -1.53 11.93 -14.18
N PHE A 174 -1.94 10.72 -13.79
CA PHE A 174 -2.23 10.39 -12.40
C PHE A 174 -1.00 10.55 -11.49
N CYS A 175 -1.12 11.36 -10.44
CA CYS A 175 -0.07 11.55 -9.44
C CYS A 175 -0.62 11.85 -8.04
N GLY A 176 0.25 11.84 -7.02
CA GLY A 176 -0.11 12.29 -5.68
C GLY A 176 -1.09 11.39 -4.92
N CYS A 177 -1.19 10.09 -5.24
CA CYS A 177 -1.95 9.17 -4.41
C CYS A 177 -1.25 8.92 -3.06
N SER A 178 -2.03 8.73 -2.00
CA SER A 178 -1.51 8.20 -0.74
C SER A 178 -1.76 6.70 -0.64
N VAL A 179 -0.82 5.98 -0.04
CA VAL A 179 -0.93 4.54 0.18
C VAL A 179 -0.90 4.27 1.68
N GLY A 180 -1.83 3.46 2.15
CA GLY A 180 -1.90 3.03 3.55
C GLY A 180 -2.23 1.55 3.67
N VAL A 181 -2.15 1.03 4.89
CA VAL A 181 -2.42 -0.36 5.21
C VAL A 181 -3.45 -0.41 6.32
N ALA A 182 -4.45 -1.27 6.20
CA ALA A 182 -5.40 -1.56 7.27
C ALA A 182 -5.99 -2.96 7.08
N ASP A 183 -6.27 -3.67 8.18
CA ASP A 183 -6.93 -4.98 8.17
C ASP A 183 -6.36 -5.98 7.15
N GLY A 184 -5.03 -6.12 7.11
CA GLY A 184 -4.35 -7.04 6.19
C GLY A 184 -4.50 -6.70 4.70
N CYS A 185 -4.98 -5.51 4.36
CA CYS A 185 -5.14 -5.02 2.98
C CYS A 185 -4.33 -3.74 2.72
N LEU A 186 -3.99 -3.51 1.46
CA LEU A 186 -3.37 -2.28 0.98
C LEU A 186 -4.44 -1.33 0.43
N TYR A 187 -4.39 -0.06 0.79
CA TYR A 187 -5.31 0.97 0.34
C TYR A 187 -4.57 2.05 -0.46
N VAL A 188 -5.05 2.35 -1.65
CA VAL A 188 -4.60 3.48 -2.48
C VAL A 188 -5.72 4.51 -2.50
N LEU A 189 -5.38 5.73 -2.11
CA LEU A 189 -6.31 6.78 -1.74
C LEU A 189 -6.08 8.03 -2.58
N GLY A 190 -7.16 8.51 -3.21
CA GLY A 190 -7.19 9.79 -3.91
C GLY A 190 -6.17 9.90 -5.04
N GLY A 191 -5.57 11.08 -5.15
CA GLY A 191 -4.66 11.46 -6.23
C GLY A 191 -5.20 12.58 -7.09
N PHE A 192 -4.42 12.98 -8.09
CA PHE A 192 -4.74 14.05 -9.01
C PHE A 192 -4.74 13.50 -10.44
N SER A 193 -5.84 13.68 -11.17
CA SER A 193 -5.96 13.25 -12.56
C SER A 193 -6.87 14.21 -13.32
N LYS A 194 -6.54 14.51 -14.58
CA LYS A 194 -7.35 15.40 -15.46
C LYS A 194 -7.75 16.70 -14.75
N ALA A 195 -6.79 17.33 -14.06
CA ALA A 195 -7.00 18.55 -13.27
C ALA A 195 -7.96 18.43 -12.06
N VAL A 196 -8.29 17.23 -11.59
CA VAL A 196 -9.24 17.00 -10.49
C VAL A 196 -8.58 16.17 -9.38
N ALA A 197 -8.79 16.58 -8.13
CA ALA A 197 -8.44 15.78 -6.97
C ALA A 197 -9.50 14.70 -6.75
N LEU A 198 -9.09 13.44 -6.73
CA LEU A 198 -9.97 12.28 -6.66
C LEU A 198 -10.25 11.91 -5.19
N ASN A 199 -11.44 11.34 -4.95
CA ASN A 199 -11.83 10.79 -3.65
C ASN A 199 -11.97 9.25 -3.68
N CYS A 200 -11.71 8.61 -4.82
CA CYS A 200 -11.80 7.16 -4.95
C CYS A 200 -10.76 6.44 -4.07
N VAL A 201 -11.13 5.24 -3.62
CA VAL A 201 -10.32 4.41 -2.75
C VAL A 201 -10.26 2.99 -3.31
N TRP A 202 -9.06 2.52 -3.58
CA TRP A 202 -8.81 1.17 -4.07
C TRP A 202 -8.20 0.32 -2.99
N ARG A 203 -8.84 -0.80 -2.68
CA ARG A 203 -8.35 -1.81 -1.75
C ARG A 203 -7.77 -2.98 -2.53
N TYR A 204 -6.53 -3.35 -2.25
CA TYR A 204 -5.96 -4.61 -2.69
C TYR A 204 -5.99 -5.62 -1.56
N ASP A 205 -6.68 -6.73 -1.83
CA ASP A 205 -6.73 -7.88 -0.95
C ASP A 205 -5.64 -8.88 -1.38
N PRO A 206 -4.62 -9.14 -0.53
CA PRO A 206 -3.58 -10.13 -0.81
C PRO A 206 -4.07 -11.58 -0.85
N CYS A 207 -5.08 -11.91 -0.04
CA CYS A 207 -5.67 -13.23 0.08
C CYS A 207 -6.52 -13.56 -1.13
N VAL A 208 -7.10 -12.58 -1.83
CA VAL A 208 -7.81 -12.77 -3.11
C VAL A 208 -6.88 -12.52 -4.31
N ASN A 209 -5.89 -11.65 -4.16
CA ASN A 209 -5.03 -11.08 -5.21
C ASN A 209 -5.85 -10.31 -6.25
N LEU A 210 -6.67 -9.38 -5.77
CA LEU A 210 -7.52 -8.51 -6.59
C LEU A 210 -7.61 -7.11 -5.99
N TRP A 211 -7.77 -6.13 -6.87
CA TRP A 211 -8.15 -4.77 -6.52
C TRP A 211 -9.67 -4.63 -6.52
N GLN A 212 -10.20 -3.90 -5.56
CA GLN A 212 -11.61 -3.57 -5.46
C GLN A 212 -11.77 -2.09 -5.06
N GLU A 213 -12.67 -1.39 -5.73
CA GLU A 213 -13.07 -0.05 -5.30
C GLU A 213 -13.96 -0.18 -4.05
N VAL A 214 -13.63 0.58 -3.01
CA VAL A 214 -14.40 0.63 -1.76
C VAL A 214 -14.98 2.03 -1.57
N ASN A 215 -15.69 2.25 -0.46
CA ASN A 215 -16.34 3.53 -0.17
C ASN A 215 -15.35 4.70 -0.37
N PRO A 216 -15.72 5.71 -1.18
CA PRO A 216 -14.85 6.84 -1.45
C PRO A 216 -14.71 7.74 -0.22
N MET A 217 -13.62 8.50 -0.16
CA MET A 217 -13.44 9.59 0.80
C MET A 217 -14.54 10.65 0.64
N ILE A 218 -14.82 11.37 1.72
CA ILE A 218 -15.79 12.48 1.76
C ILE A 218 -15.31 13.60 0.85
N SER A 219 -14.02 13.95 0.92
CA SER A 219 -13.40 14.97 0.08
C SER A 219 -12.35 14.39 -0.87
N GLY A 220 -12.24 14.96 -2.07
CA GLY A 220 -11.17 14.63 -3.02
C GLY A 220 -9.83 15.26 -2.62
N ARG A 221 -8.78 14.44 -2.54
CA ARG A 221 -7.47 14.82 -2.00
C ARG A 221 -6.34 14.29 -2.89
N ALA A 222 -5.35 15.14 -3.15
CA ALA A 222 -4.07 14.75 -3.76
C ALA A 222 -2.92 15.11 -2.82
N PHE A 223 -1.81 14.36 -2.89
CA PHE A 223 -0.63 14.52 -2.04
C PHE A 223 -0.92 14.44 -0.53
N SER A 224 -2.05 13.84 -0.14
CA SER A 224 -2.41 13.53 1.24
C SER A 224 -1.42 12.57 1.88
N LYS A 225 -1.49 12.42 3.20
CA LYS A 225 -0.69 11.46 3.95
C LYS A 225 -1.62 10.46 4.62
N ALA A 226 -1.27 9.18 4.56
CA ALA A 226 -2.07 8.09 5.08
C ALA A 226 -1.26 7.24 6.06
N SER A 227 -1.85 6.86 7.19
CA SER A 227 -1.21 6.07 8.24
C SER A 227 -2.23 5.27 9.04
N LEU A 228 -1.78 4.15 9.58
CA LEU A 228 -2.59 3.26 10.41
C LEU A 228 -2.44 3.66 11.87
N LEU A 229 -3.56 3.87 12.56
CA LEU A 229 -3.60 4.02 14.02
C LEU A 229 -4.81 3.26 14.54
N GLU A 230 -4.63 2.45 15.59
CA GLU A 230 -5.73 1.69 16.23
C GLU A 230 -6.62 0.88 15.26
N SER A 231 -6.00 0.24 14.25
CA SER A 231 -6.70 -0.51 13.19
C SER A 231 -7.58 0.33 12.24
N LYS A 232 -7.54 1.66 12.35
CA LYS A 232 -8.23 2.60 11.45
C LYS A 232 -7.22 3.32 10.55
N LEU A 233 -7.65 3.63 9.33
CA LEU A 233 -6.81 4.30 8.34
C LEU A 233 -7.10 5.79 8.36
N TYR A 234 -6.11 6.59 8.78
CA TYR A 234 -6.22 8.04 8.84
C TYR A 234 -5.59 8.66 7.60
N VAL A 235 -6.26 9.66 7.04
CA VAL A 235 -5.82 10.41 5.86
C VAL A 235 -5.89 11.90 6.16
N VAL A 236 -4.75 12.58 6.13
CA VAL A 236 -4.62 13.97 6.58
C VAL A 236 -4.04 14.86 5.49
N GLY A 237 -4.60 16.06 5.39
CA GLY A 237 -4.08 17.14 4.55
C GLY A 237 -4.20 16.86 3.04
N GLY A 238 -3.15 17.21 2.31
CA GLY A 238 -3.12 17.20 0.85
C GLY A 238 -3.65 18.50 0.24
N VAL A 239 -3.96 18.44 -1.05
CA VAL A 239 -4.50 19.56 -1.83
C VAL A 239 -5.77 19.14 -2.55
N SER A 240 -6.69 20.08 -2.71
CA SER A 240 -7.88 19.95 -3.54
C SER A 240 -7.94 21.04 -4.61
N ARG A 241 -8.86 20.92 -5.57
CA ARG A 241 -9.05 21.92 -6.62
C ARG A 241 -9.94 23.06 -6.11
N GLY A 242 -9.38 24.26 -6.00
CA GLY A 242 -10.10 25.50 -5.75
C GLY A 242 -10.39 26.33 -7.00
N ARG A 243 -11.11 27.44 -6.81
CA ARG A 243 -11.46 28.39 -7.89
C ARG A 243 -10.23 29.02 -8.55
N ASN A 244 -9.14 29.20 -7.79
CA ASN A 244 -7.91 29.87 -8.21
C ASN A 244 -6.70 28.92 -8.26
N GLY A 245 -6.93 27.63 -8.53
CA GLY A 245 -5.88 26.60 -8.51
C GLY A 245 -5.98 25.71 -7.29
N LEU A 246 -4.88 25.12 -6.85
CA LEU A 246 -4.89 24.12 -5.79
C LEU A 246 -4.93 24.77 -4.41
N LEU A 247 -5.76 24.21 -3.54
CA LEU A 247 -5.96 24.66 -2.16
C LEU A 247 -5.46 23.60 -1.19
N PRO A 248 -4.56 23.94 -0.25
CA PRO A 248 -4.16 23.03 0.82
C PRO A 248 -5.37 22.71 1.70
N LEU A 249 -5.49 21.46 2.10
CA LEU A 249 -6.55 21.00 2.97
C LEU A 249 -6.07 21.00 4.42
N ARG A 250 -6.92 21.57 5.29
CA ARG A 250 -6.77 21.47 6.74
C ARG A 250 -7.53 20.29 7.34
N SER A 251 -8.49 19.76 6.58
CA SER A 251 -9.30 18.63 7.02
C SER A 251 -8.49 17.33 6.94
N GLY A 252 -8.89 16.37 7.76
CA GLY A 252 -8.50 14.97 7.64
C GLY A 252 -9.73 14.09 7.76
N GLU A 253 -9.58 12.82 7.42
CA GLU A 253 -10.63 11.82 7.46
C GLU A 253 -10.07 10.51 8.02
N VAL A 254 -10.91 9.75 8.69
CA VAL A 254 -10.60 8.41 9.20
C VAL A 254 -11.54 7.39 8.58
N PHE A 255 -10.98 6.29 8.09
CA PHE A 255 -11.70 5.14 7.59
C PHE A 255 -11.65 4.01 8.61
N ASP A 256 -12.83 3.47 8.93
CA ASP A 256 -12.96 2.26 9.73
C ASP A 256 -13.22 1.06 8.80
N PRO A 257 -12.24 0.15 8.62
CA PRO A 257 -12.39 -1.02 7.76
C PRO A 257 -13.53 -1.96 8.18
N LYS A 258 -13.92 -1.97 9.46
CA LYS A 258 -14.98 -2.86 9.98
C LYS A 258 -16.37 -2.39 9.55
N THR A 259 -16.59 -1.09 9.52
CA THR A 259 -17.88 -0.49 9.12
C THR A 259 -17.89 -0.09 7.65
N GLY A 260 -16.72 0.09 7.04
CA GLY A 260 -16.58 0.62 5.68
C GLY A 260 -16.91 2.11 5.57
N LEU A 261 -16.97 2.83 6.69
CA LEU A 261 -17.38 4.23 6.74
C LEU A 261 -16.19 5.16 6.95
N TRP A 262 -16.30 6.33 6.32
CA TRP A 262 -15.42 7.48 6.53
C TRP A 262 -16.04 8.42 7.55
N SER A 263 -15.20 9.06 8.36
CA SER A 263 -15.60 10.10 9.32
C SER A 263 -14.63 11.25 9.26
N GLU A 264 -15.11 12.47 9.46
CA GLU A 264 -14.28 13.68 9.45
C GLU A 264 -13.48 13.80 10.74
N LEU A 265 -12.24 14.27 10.62
CA LEU A 265 -11.40 14.68 11.73
C LEU A 265 -11.57 16.18 11.99
N PRO A 266 -11.30 16.65 13.21
CA PRO A 266 -11.12 18.07 13.47
C PRO A 266 -10.09 18.67 12.52
N GLU A 267 -10.32 19.91 12.09
CA GLU A 267 -9.36 20.60 11.22
C GLU A 267 -8.04 20.85 11.95
N MET A 268 -6.93 20.67 11.23
CA MET A 268 -5.60 21.03 11.71
C MET A 268 -5.54 22.55 11.97
N PRO A 269 -5.17 22.98 13.19
CA PRO A 269 -5.15 24.39 13.53
C PRO A 269 -4.01 25.17 12.83
N PHE A 270 -2.93 24.51 12.42
CA PHE A 270 -1.72 25.13 11.86
C PHE A 270 -1.16 26.24 12.77
N VAL A 271 -1.08 25.98 14.08
CA VAL A 271 -0.76 27.03 15.08
C VAL A 271 0.55 27.74 14.78
N LYS A 272 1.62 27.01 14.44
CA LYS A 272 2.94 27.57 14.13
C LYS A 272 2.96 28.43 12.86
N ALA A 273 2.13 28.10 11.87
CA ALA A 273 1.99 28.92 10.65
C ALA A 273 1.31 30.27 10.92
N GLN A 274 0.39 30.34 11.89
CA GLN A 274 -0.37 31.55 12.21
C GLN A 274 0.46 32.62 12.94
N VAL A 275 1.55 32.22 13.59
CA VAL A 275 2.40 33.10 14.41
C VAL A 275 3.46 33.84 13.58
N LEU A 276 3.54 33.60 12.26
CA LEU A 276 4.57 34.24 11.43
C LEU A 276 4.36 35.76 11.31
N PRO A 277 5.40 36.59 11.58
CA PRO A 277 5.23 38.04 11.75
C PRO A 277 4.86 38.83 10.49
N THR A 278 4.86 38.22 9.31
CA THR A 278 4.78 38.94 8.03
C THR A 278 3.51 38.58 7.26
N ALA A 279 2.50 39.45 7.36
CA ALA A 279 1.26 39.41 6.59
C ALA A 279 1.48 39.29 5.06
N PHE A 280 2.63 39.73 4.55
CA PHE A 280 3.02 39.58 3.14
C PHE A 280 3.36 38.13 2.73
N LEU A 281 3.89 37.32 3.65
CA LEU A 281 4.21 35.92 3.38
C LEU A 281 3.01 34.99 3.60
N ALA A 282 2.04 35.36 4.44
CA ALA A 282 0.85 34.56 4.71
C ALA A 282 -0.05 34.34 3.47
N ASP A 283 -0.09 35.29 2.54
CA ASP A 283 -0.84 35.16 1.28
C ASP A 283 -0.12 34.28 0.24
N VAL A 284 1.18 34.06 0.41
CA VAL A 284 2.04 33.34 -0.56
C VAL A 284 2.41 31.95 -0.07
N LEU A 285 2.65 31.79 1.24
CA LEU A 285 3.02 30.55 1.89
C LEU A 285 1.79 29.78 2.36
N LYS A 286 1.56 28.63 1.73
CA LYS A 286 0.46 27.74 2.08
C LYS A 286 0.96 26.57 2.93
N PRO A 287 0.39 26.33 4.12
CA PRO A 287 0.81 25.21 4.94
C PRO A 287 0.34 23.89 4.32
N ILE A 288 1.23 22.90 4.32
CA ILE A 288 0.98 21.55 3.80
C ILE A 288 1.53 20.50 4.77
N ALA A 289 0.84 19.37 4.86
CA ALA A 289 1.36 18.20 5.54
C ALA A 289 2.42 17.51 4.65
N THR A 290 3.65 17.37 5.14
CA THR A 290 4.78 16.83 4.37
C THR A 290 5.02 15.34 4.61
N GLY A 291 4.60 14.85 5.78
CA GLY A 291 4.73 13.46 6.21
C GLY A 291 3.65 13.07 7.21
N MET A 292 3.62 11.79 7.60
CA MET A 292 2.79 11.31 8.70
C MET A 292 3.33 9.99 9.23
N ALA A 293 3.37 9.82 10.55
CA ALA A 293 3.69 8.55 11.19
C ALA A 293 2.79 8.33 12.42
N SER A 294 2.45 7.07 12.68
CA SER A 294 1.83 6.67 13.94
C SER A 294 2.94 6.28 14.91
N TYR A 295 3.04 6.98 16.04
CA TYR A 295 4.07 6.79 17.06
C TYR A 295 3.43 6.96 18.44
N ASN A 296 3.75 6.11 19.42
CA ASN A 296 3.19 6.17 20.79
C ASN A 296 1.66 6.34 20.87
N GLY A 297 0.91 5.65 19.99
CA GLY A 297 -0.55 5.72 19.94
C GLY A 297 -1.13 7.04 19.41
N LYS A 298 -0.31 7.93 18.84
CA LYS A 298 -0.75 9.21 18.27
C LYS A 298 -0.26 9.36 16.82
N LEU A 299 -0.89 10.25 16.07
CA LEU A 299 -0.43 10.60 14.72
C LEU A 299 0.42 11.86 14.76
N TYR A 300 1.63 11.76 14.24
CA TYR A 300 2.56 12.87 14.11
C TYR A 300 2.57 13.34 12.67
N VAL A 301 2.19 14.60 12.45
CA VAL A 301 2.05 15.21 11.12
C VAL A 301 3.00 16.40 11.02
N PRO A 302 4.21 16.22 10.47
CA PRO A 302 5.09 17.34 10.13
C PRO A 302 4.44 18.23 9.05
N GLN A 303 4.69 19.52 9.19
CA GLN A 303 4.11 20.59 8.39
C GLN A 303 5.21 21.50 7.86
N SER A 304 5.05 21.90 6.60
CA SER A 304 5.91 22.91 5.99
C SER A 304 5.07 23.97 5.31
N LEU A 305 5.61 25.18 5.25
CA LEU A 305 5.09 26.27 4.45
C LEU A 305 5.66 26.20 3.06
N TYR A 306 4.77 26.24 2.09
CA TYR A 306 5.12 26.10 0.69
C TYR A 306 4.86 27.39 -0.08
N SER A 307 5.91 27.91 -0.74
CA SER A 307 5.82 28.91 -1.80
C SER A 307 6.91 28.60 -2.80
N TRP A 308 6.56 28.00 -3.94
CA TRP A 308 7.54 27.65 -4.97
C TRP A 308 8.52 28.80 -5.28
N PRO A 309 9.84 28.55 -5.35
CA PRO A 309 10.53 27.26 -5.17
C PRO A 309 10.88 26.89 -3.71
N PHE A 310 10.43 27.66 -2.72
CA PHE A 310 10.83 27.56 -1.33
C PHE A 310 9.91 26.66 -0.49
N PHE A 311 10.54 25.91 0.40
CA PHE A 311 9.91 25.17 1.49
C PHE A 311 10.52 25.66 2.81
N PHE A 312 9.66 25.93 3.79
CA PHE A 312 10.08 26.27 5.13
C PHE A 312 9.43 25.32 6.11
N ASP A 313 10.26 24.59 6.85
CA ASP A 313 9.79 23.67 7.86
C ASP A 313 9.36 24.50 9.08
N ILE A 314 8.16 24.21 9.57
CA ILE A 314 7.54 24.96 10.67
C ILE A 314 7.18 24.05 11.85
N GLY A 315 7.73 22.83 11.88
CA GLY A 315 7.43 21.81 12.86
C GLY A 315 6.26 20.92 12.45
N GLY A 316 5.32 20.66 13.35
CA GLY A 316 4.18 19.80 13.05
C GLY A 316 3.10 19.83 14.13
N GLU A 317 2.11 18.95 13.95
CA GLU A 317 1.01 18.76 14.89
C GLU A 317 0.85 17.28 15.20
N ILE A 318 0.33 17.00 16.39
CA ILE A 318 0.07 15.66 16.90
C ILE A 318 -1.43 15.51 17.06
N TYR A 319 -2.01 14.46 16.48
CA TYR A 319 -3.40 14.11 16.67
C TYR A 319 -3.54 12.97 17.67
N ASP A 320 -4.39 13.20 18.66
CA ASP A 320 -4.77 12.25 19.69
C ASP A 320 -6.15 11.65 19.36
N SER A 321 -6.19 10.33 19.14
CA SER A 321 -7.41 9.57 18.82
C SER A 321 -8.39 9.51 19.97
N GLU A 322 -7.92 9.45 21.21
CA GLU A 322 -8.77 9.33 22.40
C GLU A 322 -9.51 10.63 22.68
N LEU A 323 -8.79 11.76 22.53
CA LEU A 323 -9.35 13.10 22.74
C LEU A 323 -10.02 13.68 21.50
N ASN A 324 -9.81 13.07 20.33
CA ASN A 324 -10.21 13.60 19.03
C ASN A 324 -9.81 15.07 18.87
N SER A 325 -8.52 15.37 19.10
CA SER A 325 -8.00 16.75 19.09
C SER A 325 -6.55 16.83 18.63
N TRP A 326 -6.17 18.01 18.14
CA TRP A 326 -4.81 18.32 17.72
C TRP A 326 -4.06 19.08 18.81
N SER A 327 -2.80 18.70 19.03
CA SER A 327 -1.84 19.41 19.88
C SER A 327 -0.59 19.78 19.08
N THR A 328 0.16 20.76 19.57
CA THR A 328 1.42 21.18 18.93
C THR A 328 2.50 20.10 19.12
N MET A 329 3.27 19.85 18.06
CA MET A 329 4.42 18.95 18.12
C MET A 329 5.61 19.63 18.83
N PRO A 330 6.37 18.88 19.66
CA PRO A 330 7.63 19.35 20.22
C PRO A 330 8.57 19.95 19.17
N ASP A 331 9.34 20.96 19.56
CA ASP A 331 10.18 21.72 18.64
C ASP A 331 11.30 20.84 18.07
N GLY A 332 12.01 20.09 18.91
CA GLY A 332 13.11 19.23 18.46
C GLY A 332 12.65 18.10 17.54
N LEU A 333 11.49 17.50 17.83
CA LEU A 333 10.86 16.53 16.94
C LEU A 333 10.56 17.12 15.56
N GLY A 334 9.93 18.30 15.54
CA GLY A 334 9.53 18.99 14.32
C GLY A 334 10.72 19.45 13.47
N ASP A 335 11.75 20.02 14.09
CA ASP A 335 12.90 20.61 13.41
C ASP A 335 13.82 19.56 12.77
N GLY A 336 13.92 18.37 13.37
CA GLY A 336 14.72 17.27 12.82
C GLY A 336 13.95 16.29 11.92
N TRP A 337 12.65 16.50 11.69
CA TRP A 337 11.88 15.65 10.79
C TRP A 337 12.20 15.96 9.32
N PRO A 338 12.44 14.96 8.46
CA PRO A 338 12.73 15.19 7.04
C PRO A 338 11.49 15.74 6.32
N ALA A 339 11.44 17.05 6.14
CA ALA A 339 10.30 17.74 5.51
C ALA A 339 10.64 18.31 4.12
N ARG A 340 11.92 18.30 3.73
CA ARG A 340 12.42 18.81 2.44
C ARG A 340 11.97 18.04 1.18
N GLN A 341 11.42 16.83 1.33
CA GLN A 341 10.91 16.02 0.23
C GLN A 341 9.45 15.65 0.46
N ALA A 342 8.55 16.62 0.23
CA ALA A 342 7.12 16.42 0.35
C ALA A 342 6.65 15.25 -0.54
N GLY A 343 6.17 14.16 0.08
CA GLY A 343 5.64 12.99 -0.63
C GLY A 343 6.46 11.72 -0.50
N THR A 344 7.74 11.80 -0.10
CA THR A 344 8.59 10.62 0.10
C THR A 344 8.42 10.06 1.52
N LYS A 345 8.26 8.74 1.64
CA LYS A 345 8.20 8.08 2.95
C LYS A 345 9.62 7.93 3.52
N LEU A 346 10.03 8.91 4.32
CA LEU A 346 11.34 8.98 4.95
C LEU A 346 11.34 8.69 6.45
N GLY A 347 10.16 8.66 7.08
CA GLY A 347 9.98 8.31 8.50
C GLY A 347 9.34 6.94 8.65
N VAL A 348 9.82 6.15 9.60
CA VAL A 348 9.26 4.86 9.96
C VAL A 348 9.38 4.60 11.46
N VAL A 349 8.41 3.91 12.03
CA VAL A 349 8.48 3.42 13.40
C VAL A 349 8.81 1.94 13.38
N VAL A 350 9.85 1.55 14.11
CA VAL A 350 10.31 0.16 14.24
C VAL A 350 10.55 -0.11 15.72
N ASN A 351 9.92 -1.16 16.26
CA ASN A 351 10.01 -1.53 17.69
C ASN A 351 9.74 -0.35 18.63
N ASP A 352 8.67 0.42 18.36
CA ASP A 352 8.28 1.60 19.14
C ASP A 352 9.33 2.74 19.19
N GLU A 353 10.28 2.73 18.27
CA GLU A 353 11.24 3.80 18.08
C GLU A 353 11.04 4.45 16.71
N LEU A 354 11.12 5.77 16.68
CA LEU A 354 10.93 6.57 15.47
C LEU A 354 12.28 6.82 14.78
N TYR A 355 12.37 6.41 13.52
CA TYR A 355 13.53 6.58 12.67
C TYR A 355 13.22 7.43 11.44
N THR A 356 14.22 8.20 11.01
CA THR A 356 14.15 8.99 9.78
C THR A 356 15.39 8.81 8.93
N LEU A 357 15.23 8.84 7.61
CA LEU A 357 16.32 8.93 6.66
C LEU A 357 16.44 10.37 6.19
N GLU A 358 17.54 11.01 6.53
CA GLU A 358 17.89 12.35 6.08
C GLU A 358 18.99 12.26 5.01
N PRO A 359 18.78 12.78 3.80
CA PRO A 359 19.87 12.89 2.83
C PRO A 359 20.97 13.80 3.37
N SER A 360 22.22 13.39 3.21
CA SER A 360 23.33 14.28 3.53
C SER A 360 23.51 15.33 2.44
N SER A 361 24.32 16.35 2.70
CA SER A 361 24.76 17.30 1.67
C SER A 361 25.66 16.68 0.60
N SER A 362 26.12 15.44 0.79
CA SER A 362 26.90 14.70 -0.19
C SER A 362 26.00 13.87 -1.09
N LEU A 363 26.29 13.85 -2.40
CA LEU A 363 25.47 13.21 -3.43
C LEU A 363 25.29 11.70 -3.25
N ASP A 364 26.15 11.04 -2.47
CA ASP A 364 26.22 9.58 -2.36
C ASP A 364 26.01 9.06 -0.94
N SER A 365 25.49 9.88 -0.01
CA SER A 365 25.17 9.36 1.31
C SER A 365 23.97 9.99 2.00
N GLY A 366 23.31 9.19 2.84
CA GLY A 366 22.27 9.61 3.76
C GLY A 366 22.64 9.26 5.20
N GLN A 367 21.86 9.76 6.14
CA GLN A 367 21.98 9.47 7.56
C GLN A 367 20.66 8.95 8.10
N ILE A 368 20.70 7.95 8.97
CA ILE A 368 19.52 7.54 9.73
C ILE A 368 19.62 8.10 11.14
N LYS A 369 18.57 8.81 11.55
CA LYS A 369 18.42 9.37 12.88
C LYS A 369 17.30 8.66 13.63
N ARG A 370 17.45 8.52 14.94
CA ARG A 370 16.42 8.06 15.87
C ARG A 370 16.00 9.24 16.74
N TYR A 371 14.71 9.40 16.94
CA TYR A 371 14.20 10.41 17.87
C TYR A 371 14.27 9.92 19.31
N ASP A 372 14.81 10.75 20.19
CA ASP A 372 14.80 10.58 21.64
C ASP A 372 13.75 11.50 22.26
N ALA A 373 12.67 10.89 22.77
CA ALA A 373 11.54 11.61 23.32
C ALA A 373 11.79 12.23 24.70
N GLU A 374 12.78 11.76 25.46
CA GLU A 374 13.10 12.30 26.79
C GLU A 374 13.82 13.65 26.66
N GLU A 375 14.74 13.75 25.70
CA GLU A 375 15.55 14.94 25.46
C GLU A 375 15.00 15.83 24.34
N ASP A 376 13.97 15.39 23.62
CA ASP A 376 13.44 16.04 22.40
C ASP A 376 14.52 16.28 21.33
N VAL A 377 15.38 15.28 21.07
CA VAL A 377 16.52 15.40 20.16
C VAL A 377 16.62 14.20 19.22
N TRP A 378 16.98 14.46 17.96
CA TRP A 378 17.34 13.42 17.00
C TRP A 378 18.80 13.02 17.12
N ARG A 379 19.06 11.74 17.38
CA ARG A 379 20.41 11.15 17.46
C ARG A 379 20.73 10.37 16.19
N THR A 380 21.88 10.62 15.59
CA THR A 380 22.34 9.86 14.42
C THR A 380 22.74 8.45 14.84
N MET A 381 22.07 7.45 14.28
CA MET A 381 22.38 6.04 14.49
C MET A 381 23.25 5.48 13.36
N VAL A 382 22.96 5.87 12.11
CA VAL A 382 23.73 5.44 10.95
C VAL A 382 24.25 6.66 10.22
N PRO A 383 25.55 7.00 10.35
CA PRO A 383 26.11 8.21 9.74
C PRO A 383 26.34 8.09 8.24
N HIS A 384 26.36 6.87 7.69
CA HIS A 384 26.59 6.63 6.27
C HIS A 384 25.65 5.55 5.73
N VAL A 385 24.63 5.97 5.00
CA VAL A 385 23.75 5.12 4.21
C VAL A 385 24.13 5.25 2.74
N PRO A 386 24.44 4.16 2.03
CA PRO A 386 24.80 4.20 0.61
C PRO A 386 23.56 4.47 -0.25
N VAL A 387 23.17 5.74 -0.36
CA VAL A 387 22.10 6.20 -1.25
C VAL A 387 22.69 7.12 -2.30
N HIS A 388 22.38 6.85 -3.57
CA HIS A 388 22.80 7.70 -4.68
C HIS A 388 21.67 8.66 -5.02
N ASP A 389 21.92 9.95 -4.92
CA ASP A 389 20.98 10.98 -5.35
C ASP A 389 21.03 11.13 -6.87
N PHE A 390 20.23 10.32 -7.58
CA PHE A 390 19.98 10.56 -9.00
C PHE A 390 19.03 11.74 -9.11
N THR A 391 19.59 12.91 -9.43
CA THR A 391 19.00 14.26 -9.42
C THR A 391 17.73 14.47 -10.28
N ASP A 392 17.09 13.42 -10.77
CA ASP A 392 15.89 13.46 -11.63
C ASP A 392 14.67 12.68 -11.09
N ALA A 393 14.78 11.92 -9.99
CA ALA A 393 13.66 11.16 -9.42
C ALA A 393 12.92 11.91 -8.29
N GLU A 394 11.57 11.84 -8.24
CA GLU A 394 10.76 12.51 -7.19
C GLU A 394 10.95 11.89 -5.80
N SER A 395 11.20 10.58 -5.72
CA SER A 395 11.56 9.87 -4.48
C SER A 395 12.69 8.87 -4.74
N PRO A 396 13.97 9.30 -4.61
CA PRO A 396 15.10 8.42 -4.92
C PRO A 396 15.25 7.26 -3.93
N TYR A 397 14.76 7.44 -2.70
CA TYR A 397 14.87 6.47 -1.62
C TYR A 397 13.60 6.41 -0.77
N LEU A 398 13.31 5.23 -0.22
CA LEU A 398 12.23 5.01 0.73
C LEU A 398 12.75 4.24 1.95
N LEU A 399 12.20 4.55 3.13
CA LEU A 399 12.52 3.86 4.37
C LEU A 399 11.35 2.95 4.80
N ALA A 400 11.66 1.71 5.13
CA ALA A 400 10.69 0.72 5.60
C ALA A 400 11.21 -0.05 6.82
N GLY A 401 10.28 -0.46 7.68
CA GLY A 401 10.53 -1.35 8.81
C GLY A 401 9.95 -2.71 8.51
N LEU A 402 10.78 -3.75 8.46
CA LEU A 402 10.38 -5.11 8.13
C LEU A 402 11.07 -6.08 9.10
N HIS A 403 10.30 -6.96 9.75
CA HIS A 403 10.78 -7.90 10.78
C HIS A 403 11.59 -7.21 11.90
N GLY A 404 11.14 -6.03 12.33
CA GLY A 404 11.81 -5.25 13.38
C GLY A 404 13.16 -4.66 12.96
N LYS A 405 13.46 -4.61 11.65
CA LYS A 405 14.73 -4.07 11.11
C LYS A 405 14.49 -2.99 10.06
N LEU A 406 15.41 -2.04 9.99
CA LEU A 406 15.38 -0.96 9.01
C LEU A 406 15.84 -1.45 7.64
N HIS A 407 15.07 -1.08 6.63
CA HIS A 407 15.34 -1.36 5.24
C HIS A 407 15.28 -0.06 4.43
N VAL A 408 16.30 0.16 3.61
CA VAL A 408 16.38 1.28 2.67
C VAL A 408 16.16 0.72 1.27
N ILE A 409 15.19 1.32 0.57
CA ILE A 409 14.86 0.98 -0.80
C ILE A 409 15.42 2.10 -1.66
N THR A 410 16.32 1.75 -2.58
CA THR A 410 16.99 2.72 -3.45
C THR A 410 17.00 2.21 -4.89
N LYS A 411 17.08 3.14 -5.84
CA LYS A 411 17.26 2.84 -7.26
C LYS A 411 18.69 3.18 -7.67
N GLU A 412 19.40 2.21 -8.25
CA GLU A 412 20.74 2.40 -8.80
C GLU A 412 20.72 2.98 -10.24
N ALA A 413 21.88 3.48 -10.70
CA ALA A 413 22.09 4.04 -12.04
C ALA A 413 21.71 3.06 -13.17
N ASN A 414 21.85 1.76 -12.91
CA ASN A 414 21.53 0.68 -13.85
C ASN A 414 20.02 0.34 -13.91
N ASN A 415 19.16 1.15 -13.28
CA ASN A 415 17.73 0.93 -13.13
C ASN A 415 17.33 -0.29 -12.28
N ASN A 416 18.26 -0.84 -11.50
CA ASN A 416 17.94 -1.84 -10.49
C ASN A 416 17.47 -1.17 -9.21
N LEU A 417 16.34 -1.63 -8.70
CA LEU A 417 15.89 -1.31 -7.36
C LEU A 417 16.50 -2.33 -6.41
N GLN A 418 17.10 -1.82 -5.34
CA GLN A 418 17.68 -2.62 -4.27
C GLN A 418 16.93 -2.37 -2.97
N VAL A 419 16.75 -3.44 -2.21
CA VAL A 419 16.26 -3.40 -0.84
C VAL A 419 17.44 -3.78 0.05
N MET A 420 17.98 -2.80 0.75
CA MET A 420 19.13 -2.96 1.64
C MET A 420 18.63 -3.02 3.08
N GLN A 421 19.17 -3.94 3.88
CA GLN A 421 18.86 -4.08 5.29
C GLN A 421 20.06 -3.63 6.13
N ALA A 422 19.78 -2.83 7.15
CA ALA A 422 20.78 -2.48 8.16
C ALA A 422 21.07 -3.69 9.07
N VAL A 423 22.36 -4.01 9.23
CA VAL A 423 22.85 -4.99 10.19
C VAL A 423 23.83 -4.29 11.12
N LEU A 424 23.46 -4.21 12.40
CA LEU A 424 24.34 -3.71 13.47
C LEU A 424 25.38 -4.78 13.80
N GLU A 425 26.66 -4.47 13.66
CA GLU A 425 27.71 -5.29 14.25
C GLU A 425 27.88 -4.93 15.73
N ASN A 426 27.62 -5.88 16.62
CA ASN A 426 28.03 -5.75 18.01
C ASN A 426 29.53 -5.93 18.09
N ASN A 427 30.29 -4.83 18.07
CA ASN A 427 31.72 -4.88 18.36
C ASN A 427 31.93 -5.30 19.82
N THR A 428 32.24 -6.58 20.05
CA THR A 428 32.66 -7.10 21.36
C THR A 428 34.10 -6.74 21.72
N GLY A 429 34.57 -5.55 21.31
CA GLY A 429 35.93 -5.06 21.53
C GLY A 429 35.89 -3.71 22.24
N ASN A 430 36.59 -3.61 23.38
CA ASN A 430 36.56 -2.49 24.33
C ASN A 430 37.10 -1.13 23.82
N ASP A 431 37.28 -0.92 22.51
CA ASP A 431 37.78 0.35 21.95
C ASP A 431 37.24 0.59 20.53
N ALA A 432 36.04 1.17 20.38
CA ALA A 432 35.60 1.93 19.19
C ALA A 432 34.33 2.75 19.49
N PRO A 433 34.24 4.05 19.13
CA PRO A 433 33.07 4.88 19.39
C PRO A 433 32.03 4.93 18.24
N GLU A 434 32.15 4.10 17.21
CA GLU A 434 31.22 4.10 16.07
C GLU A 434 30.64 2.69 15.84
N GLU A 435 29.31 2.58 15.94
CA GLU A 435 28.58 1.39 15.53
C GLU A 435 28.72 1.25 14.01
N ASN A 436 29.56 0.31 13.56
CA ASN A 436 29.66 -0.01 12.14
C ASN A 436 28.39 -0.74 11.70
N VAL A 437 27.60 -0.07 10.85
CA VAL A 437 26.39 -0.67 10.26
C VAL A 437 26.73 -1.18 8.87
N LEU A 438 26.60 -2.50 8.70
CA LEU A 438 26.72 -3.13 7.39
C LEU A 438 25.37 -3.15 6.68
N TRP A 439 25.38 -2.85 5.39
CA TRP A 439 24.21 -2.86 4.53
C TRP A 439 24.21 -4.12 3.66
N ASN A 440 23.29 -5.04 3.94
CA ASN A 440 23.13 -6.26 3.16
C ASN A 440 22.01 -6.08 2.12
N ILE A 441 22.28 -6.41 0.86
CA ILE A 441 21.26 -6.42 -0.20
C ILE A 441 20.38 -7.66 0.00
N VAL A 442 19.13 -7.45 0.43
CA VAL A 442 18.14 -8.51 0.65
C VAL A 442 17.47 -8.92 -0.66
N ALA A 443 17.24 -7.94 -1.54
CA ALA A 443 16.64 -8.18 -2.85
C ALA A 443 17.10 -7.14 -3.85
N SER A 444 17.25 -7.55 -5.11
CA SER A 444 17.49 -6.67 -6.24
C SER A 444 16.63 -7.09 -7.42
N LYS A 445 16.12 -6.12 -8.18
CA LYS A 445 15.37 -6.38 -9.41
C LYS A 445 15.45 -5.18 -10.34
N ASN A 446 15.58 -5.44 -11.64
CA ASN A 446 15.50 -4.40 -12.66
C ASN A 446 14.05 -3.99 -12.89
N PHE A 447 13.76 -2.70 -12.68
CA PHE A 447 12.45 -2.11 -12.95
C PHE A 447 12.48 -1.10 -14.12
N GLY A 448 13.60 -1.03 -14.85
CA GLY A 448 13.77 -0.09 -15.95
C GLY A 448 13.57 1.37 -15.52
N ALA A 449 12.90 2.15 -16.34
CA ALA A 449 12.66 3.56 -16.08
C ALA A 449 11.70 3.85 -14.91
N ALA A 450 11.16 2.83 -14.23
CA ALA A 450 10.17 3.05 -13.19
C ALA A 450 10.69 3.90 -12.02
N GLU A 451 9.86 4.83 -11.56
CA GLU A 451 10.12 5.68 -10.40
C GLU A 451 9.47 5.07 -9.15
N LEU A 452 10.13 5.24 -8.01
CA LEU A 452 9.54 4.93 -6.71
C LEU A 452 8.47 5.97 -6.37
N ILE A 453 7.43 5.55 -5.66
CA ILE A 453 6.38 6.44 -5.13
C ILE A 453 6.18 6.23 -3.65
N SER A 454 5.98 4.97 -3.23
CA SER A 454 5.66 4.65 -1.85
C SER A 454 6.00 3.20 -1.53
N CYS A 455 6.21 2.91 -0.25
CA CYS A 455 6.35 1.56 0.25
C CYS A 455 5.51 1.35 1.51
N GLN A 456 4.95 0.14 1.63
CA GLN A 456 4.20 -0.27 2.80
C GLN A 456 4.55 -1.71 3.18
N VAL A 457 4.57 -2.00 4.47
CA VAL A 457 4.76 -3.36 4.98
C VAL A 457 3.41 -3.87 5.45
N LEU A 458 3.10 -5.09 5.05
CA LEU A 458 1.81 -5.72 5.33
C LEU A 458 2.08 -7.07 6.00
N ASN A 459 1.53 -7.24 7.20
CA ASN A 459 1.52 -8.51 7.90
C ASN A 459 0.20 -9.24 7.65
N VAL A 460 0.24 -10.45 7.08
CA VAL A 460 -0.93 -11.25 6.68
C VAL A 460 -0.88 -12.67 7.21
#